data_AF-A0A1Q8QLE6-F1
#
_entry.id   AF-A0A1Q8QLE6-F1
#
_cell.length_a   1.000
_cell.length_b   1.000
_cell.length_c   1.000
_cell.angle_alpha   90.00
_cell.angle_beta   90.00
_cell.angle_gamma   90.00
#
_symmetry.space_group_name_H-M   'P 1'
#
loop_
_entity.id
_entity.type
_entity.pdbx_description
1 polymer ?
#
loop_
_entity_poly.entity_id
_entity_poly.type
_entity_poly.pdbx_seq_one_letter_code
_entity_poly.pdbx_strand_id
1 'polypeptide(L)'
;MKRLFAVLLLCATLLPGQALSQAGSPIAPETRKELSDFFSPFAAANMQGFDQKTLTDKDLLHFALWHCIMRADPSLKRINGGNDIVIPSAVIDTITQTVFGRTIQKHRKAQYVESLASGEAFVFAQVDSLRPGEGDTFLAAGTIYYTGAGETIDPHATRAQWKRAGADVHVWGTFSGVLRRTQAPQAHWTVLQYAVKEAS
;
A
#
# COMPACT_ATOMS: atom_id res chain seq x y z
N MET A 1 49.11 0.94 -42.23
CA MET A 1 48.56 1.61 -43.43
C MET A 1 47.59 0.65 -44.13
N LYS A 2 46.42 1.18 -44.56
CA LYS A 2 45.37 0.60 -45.44
C LYS A 2 44.55 -0.55 -44.81
N ARG A 3 43.31 -0.35 -44.34
CA ARG A 3 42.02 -0.06 -45.06
C ARG A 3 41.81 -1.10 -46.18
N LEU A 4 40.72 -1.86 -46.26
CA LEU A 4 39.34 -1.38 -46.45
C LEU A 4 38.30 -2.55 -46.37
N PHE A 5 37.16 -2.29 -45.72
CA PHE A 5 35.76 -2.46 -46.18
C PHE A 5 35.29 -3.86 -46.68
N ALA A 6 34.23 -4.46 -46.14
CA ALA A 6 32.78 -4.14 -46.25
C ALA A 6 32.10 -5.52 -46.51
N VAL A 7 30.87 -5.91 -46.14
CA VAL A 7 29.63 -5.23 -45.75
C VAL A 7 28.53 -6.34 -45.66
N LEU A 8 27.44 -6.10 -44.89
CA LEU A 8 26.07 -6.67 -44.99
C LEU A 8 25.89 -8.19 -44.67
N LEU A 9 24.82 -8.72 -44.06
CA LEU A 9 23.55 -8.24 -43.51
C LEU A 9 22.87 -9.43 -42.78
N LEU A 10 22.04 -9.14 -41.77
CA LEU A 10 20.81 -9.86 -41.36
C LEU A 10 20.86 -11.38 -41.08
N CYS A 11 20.69 -11.72 -39.79
CA CYS A 11 19.61 -12.64 -39.41
C CYS A 11 19.18 -12.35 -37.96
N ALA A 12 18.20 -11.46 -37.84
CA ALA A 12 17.34 -11.37 -36.68
C ALA A 12 16.47 -12.64 -36.65
N THR A 13 16.82 -13.59 -35.78
CA THR A 13 15.90 -14.61 -35.30
C THR A 13 15.78 -14.38 -33.80
N LEU A 14 14.83 -13.53 -33.36
CA LEU A 14 13.55 -14.02 -32.84
C LEU A 14 13.77 -15.21 -31.89
N LEU A 15 14.24 -14.94 -30.67
CA LEU A 15 13.85 -15.78 -29.55
C LEU A 15 12.47 -15.27 -29.10
N PRO A 16 11.40 -16.05 -29.34
CA PRO A 16 10.07 -15.67 -28.89
C PRO A 16 10.05 -15.63 -27.36
N GLY A 17 9.36 -14.62 -26.85
CA GLY A 17 9.12 -14.47 -25.43
C GLY A 17 8.54 -15.74 -24.82
N GLN A 18 9.20 -16.20 -23.77
CA GLN A 18 8.56 -16.93 -22.68
C GLN A 18 9.09 -16.34 -21.38
N ALA A 19 8.75 -15.07 -21.13
CA ALA A 19 8.35 -14.75 -19.76
C ALA A 19 7.10 -15.59 -19.51
N LEU A 20 7.32 -16.82 -19.04
CA LEU A 20 6.29 -17.61 -18.40
C LEU A 20 5.69 -16.68 -17.36
N SER A 21 4.51 -16.15 -17.68
CA SER A 21 3.59 -15.64 -16.70
C SER A 21 3.30 -16.85 -15.83
N GLN A 22 4.16 -17.08 -14.83
CA GLN A 22 3.81 -17.86 -13.68
C GLN A 22 2.68 -17.07 -13.07
N ALA A 23 1.45 -17.42 -13.47
CA ALA A 23 0.27 -17.12 -12.72
C ALA A 23 0.57 -17.64 -11.32
N GLY A 24 1.01 -16.75 -10.44
CA GLY A 24 1.34 -17.08 -9.08
C GLY A 24 0.15 -17.80 -8.50
N SER A 25 0.39 -18.84 -7.70
CA SER A 25 -0.67 -19.57 -7.00
C SER A 25 -1.67 -18.56 -6.43
N PRO A 26 -2.99 -18.79 -6.60
CA PRO A 26 -4.00 -17.87 -6.11
C PRO A 26 -3.72 -17.52 -4.65
N ILE A 27 -3.61 -16.22 -4.36
CA ILE A 27 -3.43 -15.74 -2.99
C ILE A 27 -4.59 -16.26 -2.12
N ALA A 28 -4.26 -16.85 -0.97
CA ALA A 28 -5.27 -17.33 -0.04
C ALA A 28 -6.19 -16.17 0.41
N PRO A 29 -7.50 -16.37 0.57
CA PRO A 29 -8.43 -15.30 0.93
C PRO A 29 -8.02 -14.50 2.18
N GLU A 30 -7.55 -15.19 3.22
CA GLU A 30 -7.09 -14.56 4.46
C GLU A 30 -5.85 -13.70 4.24
N THR A 31 -4.87 -14.18 3.46
CA THR A 31 -3.67 -13.40 3.11
C THR A 31 -4.01 -12.20 2.23
N ARG A 32 -4.97 -12.35 1.31
CA ARG A 32 -5.48 -11.23 0.52
C ARG A 32 -6.11 -10.19 1.43
N LYS A 33 -6.95 -10.60 2.37
CA LYS A 33 -7.59 -9.70 3.33
C LYS A 33 -6.54 -8.97 4.16
N GLU A 34 -5.63 -9.71 4.77
CA GLU A 34 -4.51 -9.20 5.59
C GLU A 34 -3.69 -8.14 4.84
N LEU A 35 -3.32 -8.40 3.58
CA LEU A 35 -2.53 -7.45 2.81
C LEU A 35 -3.36 -6.28 2.28
N SER A 36 -4.64 -6.49 1.93
CA SER A 36 -5.54 -5.39 1.54
C SER A 36 -5.74 -4.42 2.71
N ASP A 37 -5.87 -4.99 3.91
CA ASP A 37 -5.88 -4.27 5.18
C ASP A 37 -4.58 -3.48 5.41
N PHE A 38 -3.43 -4.12 5.16
CA PHE A 38 -2.12 -3.48 5.26
C PHE A 38 -1.93 -2.32 4.27
N PHE A 39 -2.39 -2.46 3.01
CA PHE A 39 -2.18 -1.44 1.98
C PHE A 39 -3.22 -0.32 1.97
N SER A 40 -4.42 -0.52 2.54
CA SER A 40 -5.48 0.51 2.50
C SER A 40 -5.08 1.84 3.14
N PRO A 41 -4.35 1.90 4.27
CA PRO A 41 -3.80 3.14 4.81
C PRO A 41 -2.87 3.91 3.85
N PHE A 42 -2.13 3.21 2.98
CA PHE A 42 -1.30 3.88 1.96
C PHE A 42 -2.16 4.57 0.92
N ALA A 43 -3.26 3.92 0.52
CA ALA A 43 -4.21 4.46 -0.43
C ALA A 43 -4.95 5.68 0.14
N ALA A 44 -5.48 5.59 1.37
CA ALA A 44 -6.17 6.71 2.02
C ALA A 44 -5.26 7.90 2.29
N ALA A 45 -4.00 7.65 2.66
CA ALA A 45 -3.00 8.69 2.82
C ALA A 45 -2.55 9.31 1.48
N ASN A 46 -2.99 8.79 0.34
CA ASN A 46 -2.48 9.13 -1.00
C ASN A 46 -0.94 9.10 -1.04
N MET A 47 -0.35 8.04 -0.47
CA MET A 47 1.09 7.89 -0.37
C MET A 47 1.72 7.83 -1.77
N GLN A 48 2.71 8.69 -1.98
CA GLN A 48 3.53 8.65 -3.19
C GLN A 48 4.45 7.43 -3.16
N GLY A 49 4.96 7.06 -4.33
CA GLY A 49 5.95 5.99 -4.43
C GLY A 49 7.24 6.33 -3.68
N PHE A 50 7.84 5.34 -3.02
CA PHE A 50 9.08 5.49 -2.26
C PHE A 50 9.90 4.20 -2.25
N ASP A 51 11.18 4.35 -1.92
CA ASP A 51 12.02 3.29 -1.35
C ASP A 51 12.55 3.73 0.03
N GLN A 52 13.27 2.84 0.72
CA GLN A 52 13.84 3.13 2.05
C GLN A 52 14.82 4.32 2.10
N LYS A 53 15.40 4.72 0.95
CA LYS A 53 16.33 5.85 0.86
C LYS A 53 15.58 7.16 0.63
N THR A 54 14.48 7.14 -0.11
CA THR A 54 13.67 8.34 -0.40
C THR A 54 12.62 8.63 0.68
N LEU A 55 12.27 7.64 1.51
CA LEU A 55 11.27 7.77 2.56
C LEU A 55 11.70 8.77 3.65
N THR A 56 10.91 9.83 3.83
CA THR A 56 11.19 10.90 4.79
C THR A 56 10.38 10.77 6.08
N ASP A 57 10.84 11.41 7.16
CA ASP A 57 10.08 11.49 8.42
C ASP A 57 8.70 12.17 8.25
N LYS A 58 8.55 13.04 7.24
CA LYS A 58 7.25 13.64 6.90
C LYS A 58 6.30 12.59 6.34
N ASP A 59 6.80 11.71 5.46
CA ASP A 59 6.00 10.63 4.86
C ASP A 59 5.59 9.59 5.91
N LEU A 60 6.52 9.24 6.80
CA LEU A 60 6.27 8.35 7.95
C LEU A 60 5.15 8.91 8.85
N LEU A 61 5.24 10.20 9.21
CA LEU A 61 4.23 10.85 10.03
C LEU A 61 2.87 10.88 9.33
N HIS A 62 2.86 11.32 8.07
CA HIS A 62 1.63 11.44 7.26
C HIS A 62 0.91 10.10 7.17
N PHE A 63 1.64 9.03 6.84
CA PHE A 63 1.09 7.68 6.82
C PHE A 63 0.52 7.26 8.17
N ALA A 64 1.28 7.43 9.26
CA ALA A 64 0.86 6.94 10.57
C ALA A 64 -0.37 7.65 11.12
N LEU A 65 -0.54 8.94 10.82
CA LEU A 65 -1.77 9.68 11.15
C LEU A 65 -2.98 9.10 10.39
N TRP A 66 -2.87 8.89 9.08
CA TRP A 66 -3.93 8.27 8.28
C TRP A 66 -4.24 6.83 8.69
N HIS A 67 -3.22 6.06 9.06
CA HIS A 67 -3.40 4.73 9.65
C HIS A 67 -4.28 4.80 10.90
N CYS A 68 -4.01 5.75 11.81
CA CYS A 68 -4.84 5.97 13.00
C CYS A 68 -6.25 6.47 12.67
N ILE A 69 -6.42 7.34 11.66
CA ILE A 69 -7.75 7.83 11.25
C ILE A 69 -8.61 6.68 10.73
N MET A 70 -8.05 5.86 9.83
CA MET A 70 -8.73 4.70 9.26
C MET A 70 -9.02 3.59 10.28
N ARG A 71 -8.12 3.43 11.25
CA ARG A 71 -8.14 2.35 12.25
C ARG A 71 -7.99 2.95 13.63
N ALA A 72 -8.96 3.78 14.00
CA ALA A 72 -8.95 4.46 15.29
C ALA A 72 -9.01 3.43 16.42
N ASP A 73 -7.85 3.14 17.01
CA ASP A 73 -7.73 2.28 18.18
C ASP A 73 -8.64 2.84 19.30
N PRO A 74 -9.58 2.04 19.83
CA PRO A 74 -10.50 2.48 20.88
C PRO A 74 -9.80 3.02 22.15
N SER A 75 -8.54 2.66 22.38
CA SER A 75 -7.73 3.15 23.49
C SER A 75 -7.22 4.59 23.31
N LEU A 76 -7.24 5.13 22.08
CA LEU A 76 -6.86 6.51 21.82
C LEU A 76 -7.87 7.46 22.46
N LYS A 77 -7.35 8.50 23.14
CA LYS A 77 -8.19 9.51 23.77
C LYS A 77 -8.98 10.26 22.69
N ARG A 78 -10.31 10.25 22.84
CA ARG A 78 -11.22 11.06 22.02
C ARG A 78 -11.53 12.39 22.70
N ILE A 79 -11.60 13.45 21.92
CA ILE A 79 -11.96 14.81 22.38
C ILE A 79 -13.04 15.41 21.46
N ASN A 80 -13.51 16.61 21.76
CA ASN A 80 -14.48 17.35 20.94
C ASN A 80 -15.74 16.54 20.60
N GLY A 81 -16.34 15.92 21.62
CA GLY A 81 -17.55 15.10 21.45
C GLY A 81 -17.32 13.77 20.75
N GLY A 82 -16.08 13.33 20.57
CA GLY A 82 -15.73 12.08 19.90
C GLY A 82 -15.23 12.25 18.47
N ASN A 83 -15.25 13.48 17.95
CA ASN A 83 -14.90 13.81 16.57
C ASN A 83 -13.40 13.81 16.31
N ASP A 84 -12.58 14.03 17.33
CA ASP A 84 -11.12 14.05 17.17
C ASP A 84 -10.44 13.01 18.05
N ILE A 85 -9.31 12.50 17.56
CA ILE A 85 -8.43 11.56 18.27
C ILE A 85 -7.11 12.22 18.63
N VAL A 86 -6.62 11.95 19.84
CA VAL A 86 -5.27 12.34 20.29
C VAL A 86 -4.33 11.16 20.09
N ILE A 87 -3.29 11.35 19.28
CA ILE A 87 -2.33 10.30 18.89
C ILE A 87 -0.96 10.61 19.52
N PRO A 88 -0.53 9.87 20.56
CA PRO A 88 0.80 10.01 21.13
C PRO A 88 1.91 9.69 20.10
N SER A 89 3.06 10.36 20.20
CA SER A 89 4.20 10.08 19.31
C SER A 89 4.66 8.63 19.38
N ALA A 90 4.56 7.98 20.54
CA ALA A 90 4.90 6.56 20.71
C ALA A 90 4.01 5.63 19.86
N VAL A 91 2.75 6.00 19.61
CA VAL A 91 1.87 5.25 18.70
C VAL A 91 2.34 5.39 17.25
N ILE A 92 2.75 6.60 16.86
CA ILE A 92 3.36 6.85 15.55
C ILE A 92 4.64 6.03 15.37
N ASP A 93 5.52 6.00 16.37
CA ASP A 93 6.75 5.19 16.33
C ASP A 93 6.44 3.70 16.21
N THR A 94 5.43 3.20 16.91
CA THR A 94 5.02 1.78 16.83
C THR A 94 4.53 1.43 15.42
N ILE A 95 3.66 2.27 14.84
CA ILE A 95 3.14 2.07 13.49
C ILE A 95 4.27 2.13 12.47
N THR A 96 5.12 3.16 12.55
CA THR A 96 6.20 3.37 11.57
C THR A 96 7.27 2.28 11.67
N GLN A 97 7.62 1.85 12.88
CA GLN A 97 8.53 0.72 13.08
C GLN A 97 7.97 -0.58 12.51
N THR A 98 6.68 -0.87 12.73
CA THR A 98 6.02 -2.08 12.22
C THR A 98 5.96 -2.08 10.70
N VAL A 99 5.47 -0.97 10.12
CA VAL A 99 5.16 -0.88 8.69
C VAL A 99 6.41 -0.62 7.84
N PHE A 100 7.34 0.21 8.29
CA PHE A 100 8.52 0.62 7.51
C PHE A 100 9.85 0.12 8.06
N GLY A 101 9.86 -0.51 9.24
CA GLY A 101 11.09 -0.99 9.87
C GLY A 101 11.93 0.12 10.52
N ARG A 102 11.40 1.35 10.62
CA ARG A 102 12.09 2.50 11.22
C ARG A 102 11.10 3.47 11.85
N THR A 103 11.57 4.24 12.82
CA THR A 103 10.82 5.31 13.48
C THR A 103 11.15 6.70 12.92
N ILE A 104 10.39 7.70 13.36
CA ILE A 104 10.68 9.11 13.11
C ILE A 104 11.87 9.52 13.99
N GLN A 105 12.85 10.21 13.42
CA GLN A 105 14.07 10.56 14.16
C GLN A 105 13.80 11.58 15.25
N LYS A 106 12.93 12.56 14.97
CA LYS A 106 12.56 13.60 15.92
C LYS A 106 11.14 14.10 15.68
N HIS A 107 10.25 13.78 16.62
CA HIS A 107 8.92 14.38 16.66
C HIS A 107 8.97 15.87 16.97
N ARG A 108 8.09 16.64 16.31
CA ARG A 108 7.87 18.06 16.61
C ARG A 108 6.94 18.28 17.81
N LYS A 109 6.13 17.28 18.15
CA LYS A 109 5.12 17.32 19.22
C LYS A 109 5.12 15.98 19.95
N ALA A 110 4.79 15.99 21.25
CA ALA A 110 4.58 14.76 22.01
C ALA A 110 3.30 14.01 21.60
N GLN A 111 2.32 14.73 21.03
CA GLN A 111 1.07 14.18 20.54
C GLN A 111 0.54 14.99 19.36
N TYR A 112 -0.26 14.34 18.54
CA TYR A 112 -0.95 14.89 17.37
C TYR A 112 -2.46 14.79 17.61
N VAL A 113 -3.23 15.66 16.96
CA VAL A 113 -4.70 15.67 17.06
C VAL A 113 -5.24 15.69 15.65
N GLU A 114 -6.05 14.69 15.32
CA GLU A 114 -6.64 14.52 13.99
C GLU A 114 -8.15 14.34 14.12
N SER A 115 -8.88 14.84 13.12
CA SER A 115 -10.32 14.68 13.07
C SER A 115 -10.70 13.37 12.38
N LEU A 116 -11.71 12.69 12.91
CA LEU A 116 -12.31 11.48 12.34
C LEU A 116 -13.50 11.81 11.43
N ALA A 117 -13.97 13.05 11.42
CA ALA A 117 -15.12 13.45 10.63
C ALA A 117 -14.74 13.59 9.15
N SER A 118 -14.81 12.50 8.39
CA SER A 118 -14.71 12.55 6.94
C SER A 118 -15.98 11.95 6.31
N GLY A 119 -16.95 12.81 5.99
CA GLY A 119 -17.98 12.49 4.98
C GLY A 119 -17.40 12.44 3.56
N GLU A 120 -16.11 12.11 3.44
CA GLU A 120 -15.35 12.11 2.20
C GLU A 120 -15.48 10.75 1.51
N ALA A 121 -14.98 10.69 0.27
CA ALA A 121 -14.82 9.45 -0.46
C ALA A 121 -13.95 8.47 0.34
N PHE A 122 -14.43 7.23 0.52
CA PHE A 122 -13.64 6.20 1.18
C PHE A 122 -12.67 5.58 0.18
N VAL A 123 -11.36 5.71 0.45
CA VAL A 123 -10.28 5.20 -0.41
C VAL A 123 -9.64 3.98 0.25
N PHE A 124 -9.50 2.89 -0.51
CA PHE A 124 -8.99 1.62 0.00
C PHE A 124 -8.24 0.82 -1.08
N ALA A 125 -7.49 -0.19 -0.66
CA ALA A 125 -6.69 -1.03 -1.55
C ALA A 125 -7.17 -2.50 -1.49
N GLN A 126 -7.16 -3.18 -2.64
CA GLN A 126 -7.24 -4.65 -2.69
C GLN A 126 -5.98 -5.23 -3.33
N VAL A 127 -5.41 -6.24 -2.68
CA VAL A 127 -4.27 -6.99 -3.23
C VAL A 127 -4.77 -8.04 -4.22
N ASP A 128 -4.30 -7.92 -5.45
CA ASP A 128 -4.62 -8.82 -6.55
C ASP A 128 -3.65 -10.00 -6.59
N SER A 129 -2.39 -9.78 -6.23
CA SER A 129 -1.34 -10.81 -6.28
C SER A 129 -0.26 -10.64 -5.21
N LEU A 130 0.31 -11.77 -4.81
CA LEU A 130 1.51 -11.88 -3.97
C LEU A 130 2.40 -12.98 -4.55
N ARG A 131 3.68 -12.69 -4.78
CA ARG A 131 4.66 -13.68 -5.24
C ARG A 131 5.99 -13.53 -4.50
N PRO A 132 6.81 -14.58 -4.41
CA PRO A 132 8.17 -14.46 -3.89
C PRO A 132 8.97 -13.42 -4.68
N GLY A 133 9.76 -12.62 -3.96
CA GLY A 133 10.75 -11.70 -4.52
C GLY A 133 12.16 -12.28 -4.39
N GLU A 134 13.16 -11.40 -4.34
CA GLU A 134 14.55 -11.80 -4.07
C GLU A 134 14.78 -12.01 -2.57
N GLY A 135 15.54 -13.05 -2.21
CA GLY A 135 15.87 -13.35 -0.82
C GLY A 135 14.64 -13.65 0.04
N ASP A 136 14.43 -12.85 1.09
CA ASP A 136 13.33 -12.99 2.05
C ASP A 136 12.15 -12.06 1.77
N THR A 137 12.07 -11.53 0.54
CA THR A 137 11.06 -10.56 0.15
C THR A 137 9.89 -11.16 -0.62
N PHE A 138 8.81 -10.39 -0.68
CA PHE A 138 7.61 -10.69 -1.44
C PHE A 138 7.24 -9.48 -2.30
N LEU A 139 6.69 -9.73 -3.49
CA LEU A 139 6.18 -8.71 -4.39
C LEU A 139 4.65 -8.76 -4.35
N ALA A 140 4.03 -7.70 -3.86
CA ALA A 140 2.59 -7.51 -3.87
C ALA A 140 2.19 -6.53 -4.98
N ALA A 141 1.05 -6.76 -5.61
CA ALA A 141 0.43 -5.79 -6.52
C ALA A 141 -1.08 -5.79 -6.32
N GLY A 142 -1.70 -4.65 -6.54
CA GLY A 142 -3.13 -4.49 -6.31
C GLY A 142 -3.73 -3.25 -6.95
N THR A 143 -5.01 -3.07 -6.68
CA THR A 143 -5.83 -1.98 -7.19
C THR A 143 -6.27 -1.08 -6.03
N ILE A 144 -6.25 0.23 -6.26
CA ILE A 144 -6.78 1.24 -5.34
C ILE A 144 -8.15 1.66 -5.87
N TYR A 145 -9.11 1.70 -4.95
CA TYR A 145 -10.48 2.07 -5.21
C TYR A 145 -10.87 3.28 -4.37
N TYR A 146 -11.89 3.99 -4.82
CA TYR A 146 -12.58 5.02 -4.04
C TYR A 146 -14.09 4.88 -4.20
N THR A 147 -14.84 5.34 -3.21
CA THR A 147 -16.31 5.38 -3.24
C THR A 147 -16.85 6.79 -3.32
N GLY A 148 -18.15 6.93 -3.59
CA GLY A 148 -18.88 8.15 -3.29
C GLY A 148 -18.82 8.51 -1.79
N ALA A 149 -19.02 9.80 -1.50
CA ALA A 149 -19.10 10.33 -0.13
C ALA A 149 -20.22 9.65 0.67
N GLY A 150 -19.90 9.16 1.87
CA GLY A 150 -20.87 8.56 2.79
C GLY A 150 -21.32 7.13 2.44
N GLU A 151 -20.74 6.50 1.42
CA GLU A 151 -20.99 5.08 1.15
C GLU A 151 -20.42 4.18 2.26
N THR A 152 -21.20 3.17 2.65
CA THR A 152 -20.73 2.09 3.52
C THR A 152 -20.63 0.81 2.70
N ILE A 153 -19.41 0.36 2.46
CA ILE A 153 -19.12 -0.86 1.68
C ILE A 153 -18.25 -1.83 2.46
N ASP A 154 -18.26 -3.09 2.06
CA ASP A 154 -17.22 -4.05 2.44
C ASP A 154 -16.01 -3.89 1.50
N PRO A 155 -14.85 -3.38 1.96
CA PRO A 155 -13.66 -3.18 1.12
C PRO A 155 -13.03 -4.49 0.64
N HIS A 156 -13.42 -5.64 1.17
CA HIS A 156 -12.91 -6.96 0.76
C HIS A 156 -13.83 -7.70 -0.20
N ALA A 157 -15.02 -7.15 -0.47
CA ALA A 157 -15.94 -7.73 -1.44
C ALA A 157 -15.39 -7.59 -2.87
N THR A 158 -15.82 -8.49 -3.74
CA THR A 158 -15.47 -8.44 -5.17
C THR A 158 -16.23 -7.33 -5.89
N ARG A 159 -15.73 -6.87 -7.04
CA ARG A 159 -16.46 -5.92 -7.92
C ARG A 159 -17.87 -6.40 -8.26
N ALA A 160 -18.06 -7.70 -8.45
CA ALA A 160 -19.38 -8.27 -8.72
C ALA A 160 -20.34 -8.17 -7.52
N GLN A 161 -19.82 -8.19 -6.29
CA GLN A 161 -20.61 -7.99 -5.08
C GLN A 161 -20.96 -6.50 -4.89
N TRP A 162 -20.01 -5.57 -5.07
CA TRP A 162 -20.31 -4.14 -5.04
C TRP A 162 -21.37 -3.74 -6.06
N LYS A 163 -21.23 -4.21 -7.30
CA LYS A 163 -22.24 -3.97 -8.36
C LYS A 163 -23.62 -4.51 -7.98
N ARG A 164 -23.69 -5.68 -7.35
CA ARG A 164 -24.95 -6.27 -6.86
C ARG A 164 -25.56 -5.48 -5.70
N ALA A 165 -24.73 -4.88 -4.87
CA ALA A 165 -25.16 -4.01 -3.78
C ALA A 165 -25.52 -2.59 -4.24
N GLY A 166 -25.28 -2.25 -5.52
CA GLY A 166 -25.49 -0.90 -6.04
C GLY A 166 -24.49 0.13 -5.51
N ALA A 167 -23.34 -0.31 -4.99
CA ALA A 167 -22.29 0.58 -4.48
C ALA A 167 -21.53 1.26 -5.63
N ASP A 168 -21.28 2.55 -5.50
CA ASP A 168 -20.54 3.37 -6.45
C ASP A 168 -19.04 3.32 -6.15
N VAL A 169 -18.40 2.27 -6.64
CA VAL A 169 -16.96 2.00 -6.44
C VAL A 169 -16.19 2.20 -7.74
N HIS A 170 -15.22 3.10 -7.71
CA HIS A 170 -14.39 3.48 -8.84
C HIS A 170 -12.95 3.05 -8.65
N VAL A 171 -12.25 2.79 -9.74
CA VAL A 171 -10.80 2.54 -9.71
C VAL A 171 -10.09 3.87 -9.70
N TRP A 172 -9.28 4.13 -8.67
CA TRP A 172 -8.38 5.28 -8.64
C TRP A 172 -7.07 4.99 -9.35
N GLY A 173 -6.52 3.79 -9.15
CA GLY A 173 -5.21 3.43 -9.67
C GLY A 173 -4.76 2.03 -9.27
N THR A 174 -3.48 1.76 -9.43
CA THR A 174 -2.83 0.50 -9.08
C THR A 174 -1.60 0.77 -8.23
N PHE A 175 -1.20 -0.23 -7.46
CA PHE A 175 0.03 -0.17 -6.66
C PHE A 175 0.85 -1.45 -6.78
N SER A 176 2.12 -1.31 -6.45
CA SER A 176 3.02 -2.43 -6.20
C SER A 176 3.86 -2.17 -4.96
N GLY A 177 4.19 -3.23 -4.21
CA GLY A 177 5.04 -3.14 -3.04
C GLY A 177 6.04 -4.28 -2.95
N VAL A 178 7.25 -3.95 -2.48
CA VAL A 178 8.23 -4.94 -2.03
C VAL A 178 8.10 -5.07 -0.53
N LEU A 179 7.82 -6.27 -0.06
CA LEU A 179 7.52 -6.56 1.34
C LEU A 179 8.54 -7.52 1.94
N ARG A 180 8.71 -7.45 3.25
CA ARG A 180 9.32 -8.49 4.07
C ARG A 180 8.32 -8.90 5.13
N ARG A 181 8.26 -10.20 5.46
CA ARG A 181 7.50 -10.70 6.60
C ARG A 181 8.44 -10.98 7.75
N THR A 182 8.18 -10.40 8.92
CA THR A 182 8.94 -10.75 10.13
C THR A 182 8.54 -12.15 10.61
N GLN A 183 9.45 -12.81 11.33
CA GLN A 183 9.25 -14.15 11.85
C GLN A 183 8.27 -14.15 13.04
N ALA A 184 7.67 -15.30 13.32
CA ALA A 184 6.87 -15.53 14.52
C ALA A 184 7.68 -15.22 15.80
N PRO A 185 7.05 -14.84 16.93
CA PRO A 185 5.62 -14.94 17.24
C PRO A 185 4.76 -13.71 16.85
N GLN A 186 5.36 -12.60 16.42
CA GLN A 186 4.65 -11.38 16.02
C GLN A 186 4.90 -11.08 14.54
N ALA A 187 4.54 -12.03 13.69
CA ALA A 187 4.71 -11.91 12.25
C ALA A 187 3.88 -10.73 11.73
N HIS A 188 4.54 -9.79 11.07
CA HIS A 188 3.93 -8.63 10.44
C HIS A 188 4.64 -8.32 9.12
N TRP A 189 3.97 -7.55 8.28
CA TRP A 189 4.52 -7.07 7.02
C TRP A 189 5.24 -5.75 7.23
N THR A 190 6.44 -5.65 6.65
CA THR A 190 7.18 -4.40 6.50
C THR A 190 7.31 -4.09 5.03
N VAL A 191 6.99 -2.88 4.62
CA VAL A 191 7.16 -2.40 3.24
C VAL A 191 8.56 -1.80 3.06
N LEU A 192 9.25 -2.27 2.04
CA LEU A 192 10.59 -1.82 1.67
C LEU A 192 10.53 -0.83 0.50
N GLN A 193 9.59 -1.03 -0.41
CA GLN A 193 9.33 -0.15 -1.55
C GLN A 193 7.84 -0.13 -1.85
N TYR A 194 7.35 1.01 -2.32
CA TYR A 194 5.98 1.21 -2.74
C TYR A 194 5.96 2.04 -4.01
N ALA A 195 5.13 1.68 -4.97
CA ALA A 195 4.92 2.45 -6.19
C ALA A 195 3.44 2.48 -6.54
N VAL A 196 3.01 3.58 -7.11
CA VAL A 196 1.62 3.87 -7.43
C VAL A 196 1.51 4.39 -8.85
N LYS A 197 0.44 4.00 -9.53
CA LYS A 197 0.09 4.51 -10.86
C LYS A 197 -1.41 4.80 -10.91
N GLU A 198 -1.75 6.05 -11.18
CA GLU A 198 -3.14 6.47 -11.38
C GLU A 198 -3.77 5.81 -12.61
N ALA A 199 -5.08 5.56 -12.55
CA ALA A 199 -5.85 5.12 -13.69
C ALA A 199 -5.92 6.26 -14.72
N SER A 200 -5.67 5.91 -15.99
CA SER A 200 -5.66 6.84 -17.13
C SER A 200 -7.05 7.12 -17.66
#